data_AF-A0A2M6X8R3-F1
#
_entry.id   AF-A0A2M6X8R3-F1
#
_cell.length_a   1.000
_cell.length_b   1.000
_cell.length_c   1.000
_cell.angle_alpha   90.00
_cell.angle_beta   90.00
_cell.angle_gamma   90.00
#
_symmetry.space_group_name_H-M   'P 1'
#
loop_
_entity.id
_entity.type
_entity.pdbx_description
1 polymer ?
#
loop_
_entity_poly.entity_id
_entity_poly.type
_entity_poly.pdbx_seq_one_letter_code
_entity_poly.pdbx_strand_id
1 'polypeptide(L)'
;MNQTKTTLFQKYPIIGQFSRFVVVGFLNTGIDFAVLNLEMWVFSIYKGWPVFIFNAVSFAIASTNSFFWNRLWAFKYKGSSKAVFQYAQFIFITLIGMGINSLVFYFGTTLVSARFGLSQGLWANVVKAAATGISLIWNFIGYKFFVFKKTESRIKN
;
A
#
# COMPACT_ATOMS: atom_id res chain seq x y z
N MET A 1 -21.42 31.02 25.36
CA MET A 1 -21.96 29.79 24.74
C MET A 1 -21.03 29.41 23.58
N ASN A 2 -19.98 28.62 23.85
CA ASN A 2 -18.96 28.31 22.84
C ASN A 2 -19.40 27.11 21.99
N GLN A 3 -19.83 27.41 20.76
CA GLN A 3 -20.04 26.42 19.70
C GLN A 3 -18.67 25.89 19.26
N THR A 4 -18.13 24.88 19.95
CA THR A 4 -16.98 24.11 19.47
C THR A 4 -17.35 23.49 18.12
N LYS A 5 -16.86 24.08 17.02
CA LYS A 5 -16.94 23.52 15.67
C LYS A 5 -16.33 22.11 15.70
N THR A 6 -17.19 21.10 15.79
CA THR A 6 -16.78 19.71 15.80
C THR A 6 -16.17 19.41 14.43
N THR A 7 -14.87 19.17 14.38
CA THR A 7 -14.19 18.87 13.11
C THR A 7 -14.73 17.55 12.56
N LEU A 8 -14.76 17.37 11.23
CA LEU A 8 -15.18 16.11 10.59
C LEU A 8 -14.48 14.87 11.18
N PHE A 9 -13.23 15.03 11.64
CA PHE A 9 -12.43 14.00 12.31
C PHE A 9 -12.95 13.58 13.69
N GLN A 10 -13.61 14.48 14.43
CA GLN A 10 -14.28 14.15 15.71
C GLN A 10 -15.64 13.48 15.48
N LYS A 11 -16.33 13.85 14.40
CA LYS A 11 -17.64 13.28 14.05
C LYS A 11 -17.52 11.88 13.42
N TYR A 12 -16.44 11.59 12.69
CA TYR A 12 -16.18 10.29 12.06
C TYR A 12 -14.72 9.85 12.28
N PRO A 13 -14.40 9.16 13.39
CA PRO A 13 -13.03 8.77 13.73
C PRO A 13 -12.36 7.89 12.65
N ILE A 14 -13.16 7.16 11.87
CA ILE A 14 -12.72 6.33 10.75
C ILE A 14 -12.01 7.16 9.67
N ILE A 15 -12.46 8.38 9.38
CA ILE A 15 -11.84 9.25 8.36
C ILE A 15 -10.43 9.66 8.78
N GLY A 16 -10.25 9.97 10.07
CA GLY A 16 -8.95 10.31 10.63
C GLY A 16 -7.98 9.12 10.65
N GLN A 17 -8.47 7.93 11.01
CA GLN A 17 -7.69 6.69 10.97
C GLN A 17 -7.28 6.35 9.53
N PHE A 18 -8.22 6.45 8.58
CA PHE A 18 -7.96 6.22 7.16
C PHE A 18 -6.94 7.20 6.58
N SER A 19 -7.04 8.48 6.93
CA SER A 19 -6.07 9.49 6.46
C SER A 19 -4.65 9.17 6.95
N ARG A 20 -4.49 8.82 8.23
CA ARG A 20 -3.19 8.39 8.77
C ARG A 20 -2.70 7.10 8.12
N PHE A 21 -3.60 6.14 7.91
CA PHE A 21 -3.28 4.92 7.19
C PHE A 21 -2.72 5.22 5.78
N VAL A 22 -3.37 6.12 5.03
CA VAL A 22 -2.91 6.53 3.69
C VAL A 22 -1.52 7.16 3.76
N VAL A 23 -1.26 8.03 4.75
CA VAL A 23 0.07 8.61 4.98
C VAL A 23 1.11 7.53 5.26
N VAL A 24 0.79 6.55 6.10
CA VAL A 24 1.67 5.39 6.36
C VAL A 24 1.93 4.62 5.07
N GLY A 25 0.92 4.44 4.20
CA GLY A 25 1.07 3.78 2.90
C GLY A 25 2.03 4.50 1.95
N PHE A 26 1.99 5.84 1.89
CA PHE A 26 2.94 6.62 1.10
C PHE A 26 4.36 6.54 1.66
N LEU A 27 4.53 6.68 2.98
CA LEU A 27 5.81 6.48 3.64
C LEU A 27 6.36 5.08 3.34
N ASN A 28 5.50 4.07 3.39
CA ASN A 28 5.84 2.70 3.10
C ASN A 28 6.34 2.50 1.67
N THR A 29 5.67 3.15 0.72
CA THR A 29 6.06 3.13 -0.70
C THR A 29 7.42 3.79 -0.88
N GLY A 30 7.70 4.91 -0.20
CA GLY A 30 9.01 5.56 -0.24
C GLY A 30 10.13 4.66 0.30
N ILE A 31 9.89 3.98 1.44
CA ILE A 31 10.83 3.02 2.02
C ILE A 31 11.08 1.86 1.05
N ASP A 32 10.03 1.29 0.46
CA ASP A 32 10.15 0.19 -0.50
C ASP A 32 10.99 0.60 -1.73
N PHE A 33 10.74 1.77 -2.31
CA PHE A 33 11.56 2.24 -3.42
C PHE A 33 13.03 2.47 -3.00
N ALA A 34 13.26 3.03 -1.81
CA ALA A 34 14.59 3.32 -1.32
C ALA A 34 15.39 2.02 -1.08
N VAL A 35 14.80 1.05 -0.39
CA VAL A 35 15.47 -0.23 -0.08
C VAL A 35 15.72 -1.02 -1.35
N LEU A 36 14.73 -1.15 -2.24
CA LEU A 36 14.90 -1.85 -3.52
C LEU A 36 16.02 -1.23 -4.39
N ASN A 37 16.06 0.10 -4.49
CA ASN A 37 17.14 0.77 -5.24
C ASN A 37 18.50 0.58 -4.57
N LEU A 38 18.57 0.60 -3.23
CA LEU A 38 19.79 0.32 -2.49
C LEU A 38 20.30 -1.10 -2.75
N GLU A 39 19.42 -2.10 -2.69
CA GLU A 39 19.75 -3.50 -2.98
C GLU A 39 20.26 -3.68 -4.41
N MET A 40 19.53 -3.17 -5.40
CA MET A 40 19.95 -3.26 -6.81
C MET A 40 21.28 -2.55 -7.05
N TRP A 41 21.52 -1.41 -6.41
CA TRP A 41 22.77 -0.66 -6.52
C TRP A 41 23.95 -1.42 -5.88
N VAL A 42 23.79 -1.91 -4.65
CA VAL A 42 24.82 -2.66 -3.91
C VAL A 42 25.25 -3.91 -4.67
N PHE A 43 24.30 -4.67 -5.21
CA PHE A 43 24.60 -5.92 -5.92
C PHE A 43 24.85 -5.72 -7.43
N SER A 44 24.59 -4.52 -7.96
CA SER A 44 24.65 -4.23 -9.40
C SER A 44 23.81 -5.20 -10.27
N ILE A 45 22.69 -5.70 -9.71
CA ILE A 45 21.77 -6.61 -10.40
C ILE A 45 20.41 -5.93 -10.56
N TYR A 46 19.97 -5.79 -11.81
CA TYR A 46 18.75 -5.06 -12.17
C TYR A 46 17.74 -5.92 -12.96
N LYS A 47 18.02 -7.22 -13.16
CA LYS A 47 17.13 -8.15 -13.86
C LYS A 47 17.27 -9.58 -13.34
N GLY A 48 16.28 -10.42 -13.67
CA GLY A 48 16.30 -11.86 -13.38
C GLY A 48 15.83 -12.19 -11.97
N TRP A 49 16.00 -13.45 -11.57
CA TRP A 49 15.53 -13.98 -10.29
C TRP A 49 15.96 -13.17 -9.04
N PRO A 50 17.19 -12.62 -8.96
CA PRO A 50 17.59 -11.85 -7.77
C PRO A 50 16.73 -10.60 -7.52
N VAL A 51 16.21 -9.95 -8.57
CA VAL A 51 15.34 -8.77 -8.43
C VAL A 51 14.02 -9.11 -7.76
N PHE A 52 13.53 -10.33 -7.96
CA PHE A 52 12.36 -10.83 -7.23
C PHE A 52 12.65 -10.89 -5.72
N ILE A 53 13.84 -11.38 -5.36
CA ILE A 53 14.28 -11.47 -3.96
C ILE A 53 14.45 -10.08 -3.35
N PHE A 54 15.13 -9.15 -4.04
CA PHE A 54 15.28 -7.76 -3.58
C PHE A 54 13.92 -7.12 -3.34
N ASN A 55 13.02 -7.18 -4.32
CA ASN A 55 11.68 -6.66 -4.16
C ASN A 55 10.93 -7.32 -3.01
N ALA A 56 11.11 -8.62 -2.75
CA ALA A 56 10.51 -9.30 -1.60
C ALA A 56 11.09 -8.84 -0.25
N VAL A 57 12.40 -8.62 -0.16
CA VAL A 57 13.08 -8.16 1.07
C VAL A 57 12.73 -6.70 1.37
N SER A 58 12.86 -5.83 0.37
CA SER A 58 12.42 -4.43 0.43
C SER A 58 10.97 -4.32 0.91
N PHE A 59 10.11 -5.14 0.32
CA PHE A 59 8.71 -5.22 0.68
C PHE A 59 8.46 -5.68 2.12
N ALA A 60 9.21 -6.67 2.61
CA ALA A 60 9.09 -7.16 3.97
C ALA A 60 9.51 -6.08 4.98
N ILE A 61 10.59 -5.35 4.69
CA ILE A 61 11.07 -4.23 5.52
C ILE A 61 10.00 -3.12 5.57
N ALA A 62 9.49 -2.71 4.41
CA ALA A 62 8.43 -1.73 4.32
C ALA A 62 7.19 -2.20 5.13
N SER A 63 6.66 -3.39 4.82
CA SER A 63 5.47 -3.94 5.48
C SER A 63 5.59 -4.01 7.01
N THR A 64 6.79 -4.34 7.51
CA THR A 64 7.10 -4.32 8.94
C THR A 64 6.98 -2.92 9.53
N ASN A 65 7.57 -1.91 8.86
CA ASN A 65 7.42 -0.51 9.26
C ASN A 65 5.94 -0.07 9.24
N SER A 66 5.20 -0.43 8.20
CA SER A 66 3.77 -0.14 8.08
C SER A 66 2.96 -0.71 9.24
N PHE A 67 3.26 -1.93 9.69
CA PHE A 67 2.58 -2.54 10.84
C PHE A 67 2.73 -1.71 12.12
N PHE A 68 3.93 -1.26 12.45
CA PHE A 68 4.18 -0.45 13.65
C PHE A 68 3.46 0.90 13.59
N TRP A 69 3.58 1.62 12.48
CA TRP A 69 2.92 2.92 12.32
C TRP A 69 1.40 2.80 12.31
N ASN A 70 0.85 1.79 11.64
CA ASN A 70 -0.59 1.57 11.62
C ASN A 70 -1.12 1.22 13.01
N ARG A 71 -0.45 0.32 13.72
CA ARG A 71 -0.85 -0.10 15.07
C ARG A 71 -0.77 1.05 16.08
N LEU A 72 0.34 1.78 16.10
CA LEU A 72 0.65 2.77 17.14
C LEU A 72 0.03 4.15 16.86
N TRP A 73 -0.05 4.56 15.59
CA TRP A 73 -0.45 5.91 15.22
C TRP A 73 -1.77 5.99 14.47
N ALA A 74 -1.93 5.20 13.40
CA ALA A 74 -3.12 5.30 12.57
C ALA A 74 -4.38 4.89 13.34
N PHE A 75 -4.34 3.70 13.96
CA PHE A 75 -5.51 3.09 14.57
C PHE A 75 -5.58 3.23 16.09
N LYS A 76 -4.44 3.48 16.78
CA LYS A 76 -4.35 3.61 18.25
C LYS A 76 -5.25 2.58 18.96
N TYR A 77 -5.06 1.31 18.61
CA TYR A 77 -6.02 0.23 18.86
C TYR A 77 -6.58 0.19 20.30
N LYS A 78 -7.87 0.51 20.44
CA LYS A 78 -8.70 0.33 21.65
C LYS A 78 -10.05 -0.23 21.17
N GLY A 79 -10.27 -1.53 21.35
CA GLY A 79 -11.12 -2.37 20.47
C GLY A 79 -12.59 -1.97 20.25
N SER A 80 -13.05 -2.19 19.01
CA SER A 80 -14.46 -2.44 18.63
C SER A 80 -14.46 -3.47 17.49
N SER A 81 -15.29 -4.51 17.56
CA SER A 81 -15.26 -5.65 16.61
C SER A 81 -15.48 -5.23 15.15
N LYS A 82 -16.32 -4.22 14.89
CA LYS A 82 -16.55 -3.68 13.53
C LYS A 82 -15.32 -2.99 12.95
N ALA A 83 -14.57 -2.23 13.75
CA ALA A 83 -13.35 -1.57 13.29
C ALA A 83 -12.24 -2.58 12.99
N VAL A 84 -12.15 -3.65 13.78
CA VAL A 84 -11.19 -4.75 13.56
C VAL A 84 -11.48 -5.45 12.23
N PHE A 85 -12.75 -5.75 11.93
CA PHE A 85 -13.12 -6.42 10.69
C PHE A 85 -12.82 -5.57 9.45
N GLN A 86 -13.20 -4.29 9.44
CA GLN A 86 -12.89 -3.37 8.34
C GLN A 86 -11.38 -3.24 8.11
N TYR A 87 -10.59 -3.19 9.19
CA TYR A 87 -9.14 -3.16 9.12
C TYR A 87 -8.56 -4.47 8.54
N ALA A 88 -9.05 -5.63 8.98
CA ALA A 88 -8.59 -6.92 8.45
C ALA A 88 -8.88 -7.04 6.94
N GLN A 89 -10.07 -6.64 6.50
CA GLN A 89 -10.41 -6.59 5.07
C GLN A 89 -9.50 -5.64 4.31
N PHE A 90 -9.25 -4.45 4.87
CA PHE A 90 -8.35 -3.47 4.30
C PHE A 90 -6.93 -4.04 4.11
N ILE A 91 -6.36 -4.66 5.13
CA ILE A 91 -5.02 -5.28 5.07
C ILE A 91 -4.99 -6.41 4.03
N PHE A 92 -6.02 -7.27 4.01
CA PHE A 92 -6.11 -8.36 3.06
C PHE A 92 -6.09 -7.87 1.60
N ILE A 93 -6.90 -6.87 1.27
CA ILE A 93 -6.92 -6.25 -0.08
C ILE A 93 -5.56 -5.67 -0.44
N THR A 94 -4.94 -4.97 0.52
CA THR A 94 -3.62 -4.36 0.36
C THR A 94 -2.56 -5.41 0.05
N LEU A 95 -2.55 -6.53 0.78
CA LEU A 95 -1.61 -7.64 0.54
C LEU A 95 -1.77 -8.26 -0.86
N ILE A 96 -3.00 -8.36 -1.38
CA ILE A 96 -3.21 -8.80 -2.77
C ILE A 96 -2.67 -7.77 -3.76
N GLY A 97 -2.96 -6.49 -3.55
CA GLY A 97 -2.43 -5.41 -4.40
C GLY A 97 -0.91 -5.41 -4.42
N MET A 98 -0.30 -5.72 -3.28
CA MET A 98 1.15 -5.86 -3.17
C MET A 98 1.69 -7.07 -3.97
N GLY A 99 1.00 -8.21 -3.95
CA GLY A 99 1.35 -9.35 -4.82
C GLY A 99 1.29 -8.97 -6.31
N ILE A 100 0.24 -8.24 -6.71
CA ILE A 100 0.11 -7.71 -8.07
C ILE A 100 1.29 -6.80 -8.42
N ASN A 101 1.66 -5.88 -7.52
CA ASN A 101 2.82 -4.99 -7.70
C ASN A 101 4.10 -5.80 -7.98
N SER A 102 4.40 -6.78 -7.13
CA SER A 102 5.61 -7.58 -7.22
C SER A 102 5.68 -8.38 -8.52
N LEU A 103 4.56 -8.97 -8.96
CA LEU A 103 4.49 -9.72 -10.22
C LEU A 103 4.70 -8.80 -11.43
N VAL A 104 4.00 -7.66 -11.49
CA VAL A 104 4.16 -6.69 -12.59
C VAL A 104 5.59 -6.18 -12.63
N PHE A 105 6.19 -5.87 -11.48
CA PHE A 105 7.56 -5.41 -11.39
C PHE A 105 8.56 -6.47 -11.90
N TYR A 106 8.42 -7.71 -11.44
CA TYR A 106 9.28 -8.82 -11.86
C TYR A 106 9.20 -9.06 -13.37
N PHE A 107 7.99 -9.17 -13.93
CA PHE A 107 7.82 -9.43 -15.37
C PHE A 107 8.27 -8.24 -16.22
N GLY A 108 7.96 -7.01 -15.79
CA GLY A 108 8.35 -5.81 -16.53
C GLY A 108 9.86 -5.51 -16.51
N THR A 109 10.59 -5.98 -15.50
CA THR A 109 12.07 -5.83 -15.46
C THR A 109 12.81 -7.02 -16.07
N THR A 110 12.23 -8.22 -16.01
CA THR A 110 12.91 -9.44 -16.46
C THR A 110 12.58 -9.81 -17.90
N LEU A 111 11.32 -9.71 -18.32
CA LEU A 111 10.89 -10.09 -19.67
C LEU A 111 10.95 -8.94 -20.67
N VAL A 112 10.94 -7.70 -20.17
CA VAL A 112 10.99 -6.50 -21.02
C VAL A 112 12.33 -5.80 -20.84
N SER A 113 13.11 -5.76 -21.92
CA SER A 113 14.36 -5.00 -21.96
C SER A 113 14.10 -3.51 -21.83
N ALA A 114 15.05 -2.78 -21.22
CA ALA A 114 14.98 -1.33 -21.05
C ALA A 114 14.65 -0.63 -22.38
N ARG A 115 13.67 0.28 -22.35
CA ARG A 115 13.22 1.05 -23.52
C ARG A 115 13.59 2.53 -23.37
N PHE A 116 13.44 3.28 -24.45
CA PHE A 116 13.62 4.75 -24.49
C PHE A 116 15.03 5.24 -24.13
N GLY A 117 16.06 4.40 -24.32
CA GLY A 117 17.44 4.75 -23.98
C GLY A 117 17.70 4.85 -22.48
N LEU A 118 16.77 4.38 -21.63
CA LEU A 118 16.92 4.41 -20.19
C LEU A 118 17.96 3.40 -19.71
N SER A 119 18.71 3.76 -18.65
CA SER A 119 19.54 2.81 -17.92
C SER A 119 18.65 1.72 -17.27
N GLN A 120 19.23 0.57 -16.95
CA GLN A 120 18.48 -0.52 -16.32
C GLN A 120 17.84 -0.11 -14.99
N GLY A 121 18.53 0.69 -14.18
CA GLY A 121 17.98 1.22 -12.93
C GLY A 121 16.82 2.19 -13.15
N LEU A 122 16.92 3.09 -14.13
CA LEU A 122 15.80 4.00 -14.47
C LEU A 122 14.61 3.23 -15.03
N TRP A 123 14.85 2.23 -15.89
CA TRP A 123 13.81 1.34 -16.39
C TRP A 123 13.11 0.60 -15.24
N ALA A 124 13.85 0.04 -14.29
CA ALA A 124 13.29 -0.61 -13.12
C ALA A 124 12.38 0.35 -12.33
N ASN A 125 12.78 1.61 -12.12
CA ASN A 125 11.94 2.60 -11.46
C ASN A 125 10.66 2.93 -12.23
N VAL A 126 10.73 3.02 -13.56
CA VAL A 126 9.54 3.21 -14.42
C VAL A 126 8.57 2.03 -14.28
N VAL A 127 9.09 0.81 -14.36
CA VAL A 127 8.30 -0.41 -14.21
C VAL A 127 7.69 -0.48 -12.80
N LYS A 128 8.47 -0.17 -11.76
CA LYS A 128 8.00 -0.16 -10.37
C LYS A 128 6.92 0.91 -10.16
N ALA A 129 7.04 2.09 -10.75
CA ALA A 129 6.02 3.12 -10.71
C ALA A 129 4.71 2.65 -11.37
N ALA A 130 4.79 2.01 -12.54
CA ALA A 130 3.63 1.44 -13.22
C ALA A 130 2.98 0.32 -12.38
N ALA A 131 3.78 -0.58 -11.81
CA ALA A 131 3.32 -1.64 -10.93
C ALA A 131 2.60 -1.08 -9.69
N THR A 132 3.12 0.03 -9.12
CA THR A 132 2.49 0.73 -7.99
C THR A 132 1.17 1.36 -8.40
N GLY A 133 1.10 2.00 -9.58
CA GLY A 133 -0.15 2.51 -10.12
C GLY A 133 -1.23 1.43 -10.28
N ILE A 134 -0.87 0.29 -10.86
CA ILE A 134 -1.80 -0.85 -11.04
C ILE A 134 -2.27 -1.39 -9.68
N SER A 135 -1.35 -1.57 -8.73
CA SER A 135 -1.66 -1.99 -7.36
C SER A 135 -2.62 -1.04 -6.65
N LEU A 136 -2.43 0.28 -6.83
CA LEU A 136 -3.30 1.29 -6.26
C LEU A 136 -4.72 1.23 -6.83
N ILE A 137 -4.86 0.96 -8.14
CA ILE A 137 -6.17 0.76 -8.77
C ILE A 137 -6.88 -0.46 -8.17
N TRP A 138 -6.17 -1.58 -8.03
CA TRP A 138 -6.70 -2.77 -7.35
C TRP A 138 -7.15 -2.46 -5.92
N ASN A 139 -6.30 -1.80 -5.14
CA ASN A 139 -6.58 -1.43 -3.76
C ASN A 139 -7.83 -0.56 -3.68
N PHE A 140 -7.95 0.46 -4.54
CA PHE A 140 -9.12 1.33 -4.59
C PHE A 140 -10.42 0.55 -4.87
N ILE A 141 -10.41 -0.32 -5.89
CA ILE A 141 -11.55 -1.17 -6.23
C ILE A 141 -11.91 -2.07 -5.05
N GLY A 142 -10.92 -2.75 -4.47
CA GLY A 142 -11.11 -3.64 -3.33
C GLY A 142 -11.72 -2.91 -2.14
N TYR A 143 -11.17 -1.75 -1.76
CA TYR A 143 -11.71 -0.97 -0.65
C TYR A 143 -13.15 -0.52 -0.94
N LYS A 144 -13.43 -0.04 -2.15
CA LYS A 144 -14.76 0.41 -2.56
C LYS A 144 -15.81 -0.69 -2.44
N PHE A 145 -15.50 -1.92 -2.88
CA PHE A 145 -16.50 -2.99 -2.98
C PHE A 145 -16.56 -3.93 -1.76
N PHE A 146 -15.47 -4.08 -1.01
CA PHE A 146 -15.40 -5.04 0.10
C PHE A 146 -15.37 -4.38 1.48
N VAL A 147 -14.75 -3.20 1.61
CA VAL A 147 -14.66 -2.49 2.90
C VAL A 147 -15.82 -1.51 3.06
N PHE A 148 -16.16 -0.77 2.01
CA PHE A 148 -17.23 0.24 2.03
C PHE A 148 -18.56 -0.26 1.47
N LYS A 149 -18.94 -1.53 1.74
CA LYS A 149 -20.33 -1.94 1.54
C LYS A 149 -21.21 -1.09 2.45
N LYS A 150 -21.94 -0.14 1.87
CA LYS A 150 -23.10 0.47 2.52
C LYS A 150 -23.98 -0.70 2.96
N THR A 151 -24.10 -0.90 4.27
CA THR A 151 -25.23 -1.65 4.80
C THR A 151 -26.46 -0.79 4.50
N GLU A 152 -27.09 -1.01 3.35
CA GLU A 152 -28.51 -0.67 3.22
C GLU A 152 -29.25 -1.63 4.14
N SER A 153 -29.30 -1.29 5.43
CA SER A 153 -30.15 -1.95 6.39
C SER A 153 -31.59 -1.64 6.04
N ARG A 154 -32.31 -2.67 5.58
CA ARG A 154 -33.76 -2.88 5.71
C ARG A 154 -34.57 -1.60 5.96
N ILE A 155 -35.11 -1.04 4.88
CA ILE A 155 -36.49 -0.55 4.92
C ILE A 155 -37.29 -1.58 4.14
N LYS A 156 -37.72 -2.65 4.82
CA LYS A 156 -38.91 -3.38 4.42
C LYS A 156 -39.82 -3.37 5.65
N ASN A 157 -40.92 -2.66 5.45
CA ASN A 157 -42.04 -2.42 6.34
C ASN A 157 -42.59 -3.72 6.94
#